data_AF-A0A5B7K3J3-F1
#
_entry.id   AF-A0A5B7K3J3-F1
#
_cell.length_a   1.000
_cell.length_b   1.000
_cell.length_c   1.000
_cell.angle_alpha   90.00
_cell.angle_beta   90.00
_cell.angle_gamma   90.00
#
_symmetry.space_group_name_H-M   'P 1'
#
loop_
_entity.id
_entity.type
_entity.pdbx_description
1 polymer ?
#
loop_
_entity_poly.entity_id
_entity_poly.type
_entity_poly.pdbx_seq_one_letter_code
_entity_poly.pdbx_strand_id
1 'polypeptide(L)' 'MFPPENNATLYCYANGTWSSRSFYDYCLNAITNPPGSHVSASVSTTQTIFYVGNSLSLAAVALALWIFMSFK' A
#
# COMPACT_ATOMS: atom_id res chain seq x y z
N MET A 1 -16.26 2.53 0.19
CA MET A 1 -17.62 2.10 0.57
C MET A 1 -17.47 1.24 1.82
N PHE A 2 -18.06 1.62 2.95
CA PHE A 2 -18.01 0.81 4.16
C PHE A 2 -18.91 -0.44 3.97
N PRO A 3 -18.50 -1.63 4.45
CA PRO A 3 -19.35 -2.82 4.35
C PRO A 3 -20.63 -2.60 5.16
N PRO A 4 -21.82 -2.80 4.58
CA PRO A 4 -23.11 -2.56 5.26
C PRO A 4 -23.39 -3.56 6.38
N GLU A 5 -22.60 -4.63 6.50
CA GLU A 5 -22.74 -5.67 7.51
C GLU A 5 -22.11 -5.34 8.86
N ASN A 6 -21.32 -4.27 8.97
CA ASN A 6 -20.67 -3.87 10.23
C ASN A 6 -21.26 -2.57 10.79
N ASN A 7 -21.76 -2.65 12.02
CA ASN A 7 -22.42 -1.51 12.69
C ASN A 7 -21.48 -0.81 13.67
N ALA A 8 -21.51 0.51 13.65
CA ALA A 8 -20.96 1.34 14.71
C ALA A 8 -21.97 1.45 15.85
N THR A 9 -21.49 1.41 17.11
CA THR A 9 -22.36 1.54 18.29
C THR A 9 -22.00 2.78 19.09
N LEU A 10 -23.01 3.54 19.50
CA LEU A 10 -22.88 4.69 20.40
C LEU A 10 -23.85 4.51 21.57
N TYR A 11 -23.34 4.58 22.79
CA TYR A 11 -24.15 4.38 23.99
C TYR A 11 -24.93 5.66 24.35
N CYS A 12 -26.21 5.51 24.68
CA CYS A 12 -27.06 6.58 25.21
C CYS A 12 -27.32 6.33 26.70
N TYR A 13 -27.02 7.32 27.55
CA TYR A 13 -27.31 7.27 28.97
C TYR A 13 -28.81 7.48 29.22
N ALA A 14 -29.31 6.95 30.33
CA ALA A 14 -30.72 7.11 30.74
C ALA A 14 -31.15 8.58 30.96
N ASN A 15 -30.18 9.51 31.12
CA ASN A 15 -30.43 10.95 31.18
C ASN A 15 -30.61 11.60 29.79
N GLY A 16 -30.59 10.82 28.70
CA GLY A 16 -30.75 11.28 27.32
C GLY A 16 -29.48 11.85 26.68
N THR A 17 -28.32 11.72 27.32
CA THR A 17 -27.05 12.18 26.75
C THR A 17 -26.27 11.04 26.11
N TRP A 18 -25.50 11.35 25.07
CA TRP A 18 -24.66 10.37 24.40
C TRP A 18 -23.32 10.20 25.12
N SER A 19 -22.79 8.98 25.08
CA SER A 19 -21.41 8.71 25.49
C SER A 19 -20.43 9.50 24.64
N SER A 20 -19.36 9.99 25.26
CA SER A 20 -18.29 10.72 24.58
C SER A 20 -17.49 9.87 23.60
N ARG A 21 -17.59 8.53 23.71
CA ARG A 21 -16.88 7.58 22.86
C ARG A 21 -17.85 6.69 22.09
N SER A 22 -17.64 6.64 20.78
CA SER A 22 -18.25 5.69 19.84
C SER A 22 -17.35 4.47 19.64
N PHE A 23 -17.97 3.30 19.47
CA PHE A 23 -17.29 2.03 19.25
C PHE A 23 -17.39 1.64 17.77
N TYR A 24 -16.25 1.64 17.09
CA TYR A 24 -16.11 1.33 15.66
C TYR A 24 -15.28 0.07 15.40
N ASP A 25 -14.96 -0.71 16.43
CA ASP A 25 -14.05 -1.86 16.35
C ASP A 25 -14.44 -2.86 15.25
N TYR A 26 -15.74 -3.10 15.07
CA TYR A 26 -16.27 -3.97 14.02
C TYR A 26 -16.09 -3.40 12.61
N CYS A 27 -16.16 -2.09 12.44
CA CYS A 27 -15.93 -1.43 11.16
C CYS A 27 -14.44 -1.36 10.82
N LEU A 28 -13.58 -1.14 11.83
CA LEU A 28 -12.13 -1.04 11.66
C LEU A 28 -11.51 -2.40 11.30
N ASN A 29 -11.94 -3.49 11.90
CA ASN A 29 -11.44 -4.83 11.59
C ASN A 29 -11.66 -5.24 10.12
N ALA A 30 -12.73 -4.74 9.49
CA ALA A 30 -12.97 -4.92 8.06
C ALA A 30 -12.07 -4.05 7.17
N ILE A 31 -11.53 -2.93 7.69
CA ILE A 31 -10.55 -2.08 7.02
C ILE A 31 -9.13 -2.65 7.20
N THR A 32 -8.84 -3.28 8.34
CA THR A 32 -7.53 -3.86 8.65
C THR A 32 -7.25 -5.15 7.85
N ASN A 33 -8.30 -5.85 7.41
CA ASN A 33 -8.20 -6.97 6.47
C ASN A 33 -8.86 -6.63 5.13
N PRO A 34 -8.34 -5.68 4.35
CA PRO A 34 -8.86 -5.48 3.00
C PRO A 34 -8.56 -6.76 2.20
N PRO A 35 -9.48 -7.27 1.36
CA PRO A 35 -9.25 -8.40 0.44
C PRO A 35 -8.26 -8.05 -0.69
N GLY A 36 -7.26 -7.21 -0.40
CA GLY A 36 -6.27 -6.66 -1.31
C GLY A 36 -4.95 -6.28 -0.61
N SER A 37 -4.63 -6.82 0.57
CA SER A 37 -3.30 -6.65 1.21
C SER A 37 -2.13 -7.18 0.34
N HIS A 38 -2.44 -7.88 -0.76
CA HIS A 38 -1.49 -8.23 -1.82
C HIS A 38 -1.00 -7.05 -2.68
N VAL A 39 -1.66 -5.89 -2.64
CA VAL A 39 -1.29 -4.73 -3.47
C VAL A 39 0.06 -4.14 -3.02
N SER A 40 0.36 -4.10 -1.73
CA SER A 40 1.63 -3.54 -1.23
C SER A 40 2.84 -4.43 -1.54
N ALA A 41 2.68 -5.76 -1.48
CA ALA A 41 3.76 -6.71 -1.78
C ALA A 41 4.07 -6.81 -3.29
N SER A 42 3.03 -6.76 -4.14
CA SER A 42 3.16 -6.78 -5.60
C SER A 42 3.84 -5.51 -6.14
N VAL A 43 3.49 -4.35 -5.59
CA VAL A 43 4.10 -3.07 -5.95
C VAL A 43 5.58 -3.04 -5.60
N SER A 44 5.97 -3.56 -4.43
CA SER A 44 7.38 -3.62 -4.02
C SER A 44 8.23 -4.49 -4.95
N THR A 45 7.74 -5.69 -5.30
CA THR A 45 8.48 -6.62 -6.17
C THR A 45 8.66 -6.07 -7.58
N THR A 46 7.60 -5.48 -8.15
CA THR A 46 7.63 -4.90 -9.50
C THR A 46 8.60 -3.71 -9.56
N GLN A 47 8.60 -2.85 -8.55
CA GLN A 47 9.54 -1.73 -8.46
C GLN A 47 10.98 -2.22 -8.36
N THR A 48 11.26 -3.21 -7.52
CA THR A 48 12.62 -3.77 -7.39
C THR A 48 13.14 -4.32 -8.71
N ILE A 49 12.32 -5.09 -9.45
CA ILE A 49 12.70 -5.63 -10.76
C ILE A 49 12.99 -4.50 -11.74
N PHE A 50 12.14 -3.47 -11.78
CA PHE A 50 12.33 -2.32 -12.65
C PHE A 50 13.63 -1.56 -12.34
N TYR A 51 13.92 -1.29 -11.08
CA TYR A 51 15.14 -0.58 -10.69
C TYR A 51 16.40 -1.38 -11.05
N VAL A 52 16.45 -2.66 -10.67
CA VAL A 52 17.63 -3.51 -10.93
C VAL A 52 17.87 -3.68 -12.43
N GLY A 53 16.81 -3.95 -13.20
CA GLY A 53 16.90 -4.12 -14.65
C GLY A 53 17.39 -2.86 -15.37
N ASN A 54 16.89 -1.69 -14.97
CA ASN A 54 17.31 -0.43 -15.56
C ASN A 54 18.74 -0.04 -15.17
N SER A 55 19.15 -0.26 -13.92
CA SER A 55 20.54 -0.01 -13.51
C SER A 55 21.53 -0.86 -14.29
N LEU A 56 21.22 -2.15 -14.49
CA LEU A 56 22.08 -3.04 -15.28
C LEU A 56 22.13 -2.63 -16.76
N SER A 57 20.99 -2.29 -17.34
CA SER A 57 20.90 -1.85 -18.73
C SER A 57 21.69 -0.55 -18.95
N LEU A 58 21.59 0.40 -18.02
CA LEU A 58 22.32 1.66 -18.08
C LEU A 58 23.84 1.44 -18.00
N ALA A 59 24.29 0.55 -17.10
CA ALA A 59 25.71 0.21 -16.98
C ALA A 59 26.24 -0.46 -18.27
N ALA A 60 25.46 -1.37 -18.87
CA ALA A 60 25.83 -2.02 -20.12
C ALA A 60 25.98 -1.02 -21.27
N VAL A 61 25.02 -0.09 -21.42
CA VAL A 61 25.07 0.95 -22.47
C VAL A 61 26.25 1.90 -22.23
N ALA A 62 26.49 2.31 -20.99
CA ALA A 62 27.63 3.17 -20.65
C ALA A 62 28.98 2.51 -21.02
N LEU A 63 29.15 1.22 -20.71
CA LEU A 63 30.34 0.46 -21.09
C LEU A 63 30.46 0.30 -22.61
N ALA A 64 29.35 0.03 -23.31
CA ALA A 64 29.36 -0.06 -24.76
C ALA A 64 29.81 1.25 -25.41
N LEU A 65 29.25 2.39 -24.98
CA LEU A 65 29.66 3.71 -25.45
C LEU A 65 31.12 4.01 -25.13
N TRP A 66 31.58 3.66 -23.92
CA TRP A 66 32.97 3.82 -23.51
C TRP A 66 33.94 3.09 -24.43
N ILE A 67 33.63 1.84 -24.77
CA ILE A 67 34.42 1.02 -25.70
C ILE A 67 34.43 1.67 -27.10
N PHE A 68 33.26 2.05 -27.64
CA PHE A 68 33.19 2.68 -28.96
C PHE A 68 33.95 4.00 -29.04
N MET A 69 33.99 4.79 -27.95
CA MET A 69 34.76 6.04 -27.93
C MET A 69 36.26 5.81 -27.76
N SER A 70 36.66 4.82 -26.96
CA SER A 70 38.07 4.52 -26.66
C SER A 70 38.77 3.82 -27.83
N PHE A 71 38.05 2.92 -28.50
CA PHE A 71 38.52 2.21 -29.69
C PHE A 71 37.95 2.91 -30.94
N LYS A 72 38.54 4.07 -31.26
CA LYS A 72 38.29 4.77 -32.53
C LYS A 72 39.32 4.41 -33.60
#